data_AF-A0A0G0TGP6-F1
#
_entry.id   AF-A0A0G0TGP6-F1
#
_cell.length_a   1.000
_cell.length_b   1.000
_cell.length_c   1.000
_cell.angle_alpha   90.00
_cell.angle_beta   90.00
_cell.angle_gamma   90.00
#
_symmetry.space_group_name_H-M   'P 1'
#
loop_
_entity.id
_entity.type
_entity.pdbx_description
1 polymer ?
#
loop_
_entity_poly.entity_id
_entity_poly.type
_entity_poly.pdbx_seq_one_letter_code
_entity_poly.pdbx_strand_id
1 'polypeptide(L)'
;MIGSLRGKVLFKEGSRLIIDVSGVGYRVLASQKVLAKSKVGDQIFLYIYTHVKEEALELLGFEEPEDLRLFENLLTVAGIGPKTAMSVFSFSDRDGIVNAVLKGDVDFFTAVPRLGHYNRA
;
A
#
# COMPACT_ATOMS: atom_id res chain seq x y z
N MET A 1 -5.30 15.75 5.72
CA MET A 1 -4.84 14.40 5.31
C MET A 1 -6.07 13.61 4.87
N ILE A 2 -5.99 12.78 3.82
CA ILE A 2 -7.12 11.97 3.33
C ILE A 2 -7.04 10.59 4.01
N GLY A 3 -8.09 10.21 4.76
CA GLY A 3 -8.13 8.95 5.51
C GLY A 3 -8.90 7.81 4.83
N SER A 4 -9.76 8.13 3.87
CA SER A 4 -10.51 7.13 3.10
C SER A 4 -11.08 7.73 1.82
N LEU A 5 -11.35 6.89 0.82
CA LEU A 5 -12.09 7.26 -0.38
C LEU A 5 -13.21 6.26 -0.63
N ARG A 6 -14.38 6.78 -1.02
CA ARG A 6 -15.52 5.99 -1.52
C ARG A 6 -15.94 6.53 -2.86
N GLY A 7 -15.99 5.69 -3.88
CA GLY A 7 -16.37 6.15 -5.21
C GLY A 7 -16.21 5.12 -6.30
N LYS A 8 -16.31 5.58 -7.54
CA LYS A 8 -16.28 4.71 -8.72
C LYS A 8 -14.87 4.59 -9.28
N VAL A 9 -14.43 3.38 -9.62
CA VAL A 9 -13.17 3.19 -10.34
C VAL A 9 -13.32 3.71 -11.77
N LEU A 10 -12.63 4.79 -12.12
CA LEU A 10 -12.61 5.36 -13.47
C LEU A 10 -11.55 4.73 -14.36
N PHE A 11 -10.40 4.40 -13.77
CA PHE A 11 -9.23 3.96 -14.52
C PHE A 11 -8.35 3.06 -13.66
N LYS A 12 -7.64 2.14 -14.32
CA LYS A 12 -6.72 1.19 -13.69
C LYS A 12 -5.52 0.99 -14.60
N GLU A 13 -4.32 1.21 -14.05
CA GLU A 13 -3.05 1.04 -14.77
C GLU A 13 -1.96 0.61 -13.81
N GLY A 14 -1.30 -0.51 -14.13
CA GLY A 14 -0.25 -1.09 -13.28
C GLY A 14 -0.73 -1.27 -11.84
N SER A 15 -0.06 -0.60 -10.90
CA SER A 15 -0.39 -0.62 -9.47
C SER A 15 -1.32 0.51 -9.01
N ARG A 16 -1.91 1.27 -9.94
CA ARG A 16 -2.68 2.48 -9.63
C ARG A 16 -4.13 2.42 -10.09
N LEU A 17 -4.99 3.07 -9.33
CA LEU A 17 -6.39 3.32 -9.63
C LEU A 17 -6.67 4.82 -9.66
N ILE A 18 -7.64 5.23 -10.47
CA ILE A 18 -8.31 6.53 -10.34
C ILE A 18 -9.71 6.27 -9.79
N ILE A 19 -10.02 6.84 -8.64
CA ILE A 19 -11.33 6.76 -8.00
C ILE A 19 -12.03 8.10 -8.13
N ASP A 20 -13.17 8.11 -8.81
CA ASP A 20 -14.07 9.26 -8.85
C ASP A 20 -14.87 9.36 -7.56
N VAL A 21 -14.62 10.44 -6.83
CA VAL A 21 -15.38 10.82 -5.65
C VAL A 21 -16.10 12.12 -5.97
N SER A 22 -17.37 12.00 -6.38
CA SER A 22 -18.25 13.14 -6.69
C SER A 22 -17.69 14.12 -7.73
N GLY A 23 -17.08 13.60 -8.81
CA GLY A 23 -16.50 14.38 -9.90
C GLY A 23 -15.00 14.66 -9.77
N VAL A 24 -14.37 14.27 -8.64
CA VAL A 24 -12.93 14.45 -8.41
C VAL A 24 -12.22 13.10 -8.51
N GLY A 25 -11.30 12.98 -9.47
CA GLY A 25 -10.48 11.78 -9.68
C GLY A 25 -9.25 11.75 -8.77
N TYR A 26 -9.25 10.86 -7.79
CA TYR A 26 -8.11 10.62 -6.91
C TYR A 26 -7.25 9.47 -7.43
N ARG A 27 -5.95 9.74 -7.65
CA ARG A 27 -4.98 8.70 -8.01
C ARG A 27 -4.48 8.00 -6.76
N VAL A 28 -4.69 6.69 -6.68
CA VAL A 28 -4.35 5.86 -5.52
C VAL A 28 -3.43 4.73 -5.95
N LEU A 29 -2.32 4.55 -5.25
CA LEU A 29 -1.51 3.34 -5.32
C LEU A 29 -2.18 2.26 -4.47
N ALA A 30 -2.49 1.11 -5.06
CA ALA A 30 -3.23 0.05 -4.39
C ALA A 30 -2.42 -1.26 -4.39
N SER A 31 -2.69 -2.13 -3.42
CA SER A 31 -2.08 -3.46 -3.37
C SER A 31 -2.59 -4.34 -4.52
N GLN A 32 -1.85 -5.40 -4.87
CA GLN A 32 -2.28 -6.35 -5.90
C GLN A 32 -3.65 -6.99 -5.57
N LYS A 33 -3.94 -7.23 -4.29
CA LYS A 33 -5.24 -7.75 -3.82
C LYS A 33 -6.39 -6.81 -4.20
N VAL A 34 -6.26 -5.50 -3.91
CA VAL A 34 -7.25 -4.47 -4.29
C VAL A 34 -7.42 -4.44 -5.81
N LEU A 35 -6.31 -4.41 -6.54
CA LEU A 35 -6.32 -4.31 -7.99
C LEU A 35 -6.99 -5.53 -8.61
N ALA A 36 -6.68 -6.75 -8.16
CA ALA A 36 -7.27 -7.98 -8.70
C ALA A 36 -8.79 -8.02 -8.53
N LYS A 37 -9.32 -7.48 -7.42
CA LYS A 37 -10.76 -7.44 -7.13
C LYS A 37 -11.50 -6.30 -7.84
N SER A 38 -10.80 -5.21 -8.17
CA SER A 38 -11.41 -4.00 -8.71
C SER A 38 -11.44 -3.99 -10.25
N LYS A 39 -12.58 -3.59 -10.83
CA LYS A 39 -12.75 -3.31 -12.25
C LYS A 39 -13.16 -1.86 -12.48
N VAL A 40 -12.86 -1.34 -13.68
CA VAL A 40 -13.37 -0.03 -14.11
C VAL A 40 -14.89 -0.10 -14.12
N GLY A 41 -15.53 0.85 -13.46
CA GLY A 41 -16.98 0.87 -13.28
C GLY A 41 -17.45 0.54 -11.86
N ASP A 42 -16.64 -0.17 -11.07
CA ASP A 42 -17.04 -0.66 -9.76
C ASP A 42 -17.09 0.46 -8.71
N GLN A 43 -17.98 0.31 -7.73
CA GLN A 43 -17.94 1.09 -6.50
C GLN A 43 -16.94 0.46 -5.54
N ILE A 44 -16.04 1.27 -4.99
CA ILE A 44 -15.00 0.84 -4.06
C ILE A 44 -14.93 1.75 -2.85
N PHE A 45 -14.50 1.18 -1.73
CA PHE A 45 -14.08 1.90 -0.54
C PHE A 45 -12.67 1.48 -0.17
N LEU A 46 -11.78 2.45 0.05
CA LEU A 46 -10.41 2.21 0.51
C LEU A 46 -10.08 3.10 1.69
N TYR A 47 -9.39 2.54 2.67
CA TYR A 47 -8.65 3.29 3.68
C TYR A 47 -7.38 3.85 3.06
N ILE A 48 -7.07 5.11 3.34
CA ILE A 48 -5.98 5.84 2.68
C ILE A 48 -4.92 6.26 3.68
N TYR A 49 -3.67 5.90 3.39
CA TYR A 49 -2.51 6.60 3.89
C TYR A 49 -2.12 7.72 2.91
N THR A 50 -2.04 8.95 3.40
CA THR A 50 -1.56 10.09 2.60
C THR A 50 -0.09 10.33 2.90
N HIS A 51 0.77 10.07 1.91
CA HIS A 51 2.17 10.43 1.98
C HIS A 51 2.39 11.82 1.39
N VAL A 52 2.73 12.78 2.25
CA VAL A 52 3.04 14.16 1.87
C VAL A 52 4.51 14.26 1.51
N LYS A 53 4.81 14.69 0.29
CA LYS A 53 6.13 15.12 -0.17
C LYS A 53 6.08 16.61 -0.46
N GLU A 54 7.24 17.24 -0.58
CA GLU A 54 7.36 18.67 -0.87
C GLU A 54 6.59 19.09 -2.13
N GLU A 55 6.62 18.26 -3.19
CA GLU A 55 6.02 18.59 -4.50
C GLU A 55 4.75 17.79 -4.82
N ALA A 56 4.37 16.81 -4.00
CA ALA A 56 3.28 15.91 -4.34
C ALA A 56 2.62 15.22 -3.13
N LEU A 57 1.34 14.88 -3.31
CA LEU A 57 0.63 13.93 -2.45
C LEU A 57 0.58 12.57 -3.13
N GLU A 58 1.03 11.53 -2.43
CA GLU A 58 0.84 10.14 -2.85
C GLU A 58 -0.19 9.48 -1.92
N LEU A 59 -1.26 8.95 -2.50
CA LEU A 59 -2.29 8.22 -1.76
C LEU A 59 -2.06 6.72 -1.90
N LEU A 60 -2.05 6.01 -0.77
CA LEU A 60 -1.89 4.56 -0.71
C LEU A 60 -3.16 3.95 -0.13
N GLY A 61 -3.75 2.98 -0.84
CA GLY A 61 -5.09 2.46 -0.54
C GLY A 61 -5.11 1.00 -0.10
N PHE A 62 -5.90 0.73 0.94
CA PHE A 62 -6.07 -0.59 1.56
C PHE A 62 -7.57 -0.93 1.71
N GLU A 63 -7.96 -2.19 1.50
CA GLU A 63 -9.36 -2.63 1.67
C GLU A 63 -9.76 -2.68 3.14
N GLU A 64 -8.83 -3.10 3.99
CA GLU A 64 -9.06 -3.39 5.41
C GLU A 64 -8.22 -2.43 6.27
N PRO A 65 -8.76 -1.92 7.40
CA PRO A 65 -8.04 -0.99 8.25
C PRO A 65 -6.83 -1.65 8.95
N GLU A 66 -6.84 -2.96 9.12
CA GLU A 66 -5.72 -3.74 9.66
C GLU A 66 -4.52 -3.74 8.69
N ASP A 67 -4.76 -3.73 7.37
CA ASP A 67 -3.67 -3.60 6.38
C ASP A 67 -3.02 -2.22 6.46
N LEU A 68 -3.84 -1.17 6.59
CA LEU A 68 -3.34 0.19 6.77
C LEU A 68 -2.49 0.29 8.05
N ARG A 69 -2.96 -0.26 9.17
CA ARG A 69 -2.21 -0.27 10.43
C ARG A 69 -0.88 -1.02 10.32
N LEU A 70 -0.89 -2.20 9.69
CA LEU A 70 0.34 -2.95 9.47
C LEU A 70 1.31 -2.16 8.58
N PHE A 71 0.81 -1.52 7.52
CA PHE A 71 1.61 -0.66 6.67
C PHE A 71 2.25 0.50 7.45
N GLU A 72 1.48 1.20 8.27
CA GLU A 72 1.99 2.28 9.13
C GLU A 72 3.06 1.78 10.11
N ASN A 73 2.87 0.59 10.69
CA ASN A 73 3.87 -0.03 11.55
C ASN A 73 5.18 -0.31 10.80
N LEU A 74 5.12 -0.79 9.55
CA LEU A 74 6.31 -1.01 8.73
C LEU A 74 7.07 0.31 8.48
N LEU A 75 6.38 1.44 8.34
CA LEU A 75 7.02 2.75 8.15
C LEU A 75 7.79 3.25 9.37
N THR A 76 7.53 2.70 10.56
CA THR A 76 8.29 3.05 11.77
C THR A 76 9.69 2.44 11.78
N VAL A 77 9.95 1.44 10.95
CA VAL A 77 11.24 0.76 10.85
C VAL A 77 12.20 1.60 10.03
N ALA A 78 13.39 1.87 10.59
CA ALA A 78 14.43 2.64 9.92
C ALA A 78 14.77 2.06 8.53
N GLY A 79 14.74 2.91 7.51
CA GLY A 79 15.02 2.51 6.13
C GLY A 79 13.83 1.96 5.34
N ILE A 80 12.66 1.75 5.97
CA ILE A 80 11.44 1.34 5.26
C ILE A 80 10.60 2.57 4.89
N GLY A 81 10.64 2.94 3.61
CA GLY A 81 9.77 3.97 3.05
C GLY A 81 8.45 3.43 2.47
N PRO A 82 7.49 4.31 2.12
CA PRO A 82 6.17 3.92 1.59
C PRO A 82 6.21 2.99 0.38
N LYS A 83 7.13 3.21 -0.56
CA LYS A 83 7.29 2.35 -1.74
C LYS A 83 7.74 0.94 -1.36
N THR A 84 8.65 0.84 -0.40
CA THR A 84 9.20 -0.43 0.09
C THR A 84 8.14 -1.20 0.86
N ALA A 85 7.43 -0.52 1.78
CA ALA A 85 6.32 -1.12 2.50
C ALA A 85 5.22 -1.64 1.55
N MET A 86 4.88 -0.91 0.48
CA MET A 86 3.93 -1.42 -0.53
C MET A 86 4.43 -2.64 -1.30
N SER A 87 5.75 -2.74 -1.54
CA SER A 87 6.33 -3.94 -2.16
C SER A 87 6.17 -5.17 -1.26
N VAL A 88 6.23 -5.01 0.07
CA VAL A 88 5.95 -6.10 1.02
C VAL A 88 4.52 -6.62 0.86
N PHE A 89 3.52 -5.72 0.80
CA PHE A 89 2.11 -6.05 0.52
C PHE A 89 1.84 -6.58 -0.91
N SER A 90 2.82 -6.45 -1.81
CA SER A 90 2.74 -7.03 -3.15
C SER A 90 3.33 -8.43 -3.23
N PHE A 91 4.16 -8.81 -2.25
CA PHE A 91 4.82 -10.11 -2.14
C PHE A 91 4.04 -11.11 -1.29
N SER A 92 3.37 -10.63 -0.24
CA SER A 92 2.55 -11.47 0.65
C SER A 92 1.35 -10.71 1.21
N ASP A 93 0.38 -11.45 1.74
CA ASP A 93 -0.76 -10.90 2.45
C ASP A 93 -0.39 -10.56 3.91
N ARG A 94 -1.34 -9.97 4.63
CA ARG A 94 -1.15 -9.56 6.03
C ARG A 94 -0.62 -10.69 6.90
N ASP A 95 -1.22 -11.87 6.79
CA ASP A 95 -0.87 -13.01 7.65
C ASP A 95 0.54 -13.51 7.35
N GLY A 96 0.92 -13.57 6.07
CA GLY A 96 2.29 -13.90 5.68
C GLY A 96 3.30 -12.88 6.20
N ILE A 97 2.99 -11.59 6.10
CA ILE A 97 3.87 -10.52 6.61
C ILE A 97 4.00 -10.61 8.14
N VAL A 98 2.88 -10.74 8.86
CA VAL A 98 2.90 -10.85 10.33
C VAL A 98 3.69 -12.07 10.77
N ASN A 99 3.49 -13.22 10.11
CA ASN A 99 4.26 -14.43 10.40
C ASN A 99 5.77 -14.25 10.13
N ALA A 100 6.15 -13.57 9.05
CA ALA A 100 7.55 -13.27 8.75
C ALA A 100 8.17 -12.36 9.83
N VAL A 101 7.44 -11.35 10.32
CA VAL A 101 7.90 -10.50 11.43
C VAL A 101 8.08 -11.34 12.71
N LEU A 102 7.09 -12.15 13.08
CA LEU A 102 7.12 -12.96 14.31
C LEU A 102 8.26 -13.98 14.32
N LYS A 103 8.61 -14.52 13.15
CA LYS A 103 9.70 -15.48 13.00
C LYS A 103 11.08 -14.83 12.83
N GLY A 104 11.14 -13.50 12.68
CA GLY A 104 12.38 -12.82 12.29
C GLY A 104 12.91 -13.31 10.95
N ASP A 105 12.00 -13.60 9.99
CA ASP A 105 12.31 -14.21 8.70
C ASP A 105 13.04 -13.21 7.78
N VAL A 106 14.36 -13.16 7.91
CA VAL A 106 15.23 -12.26 7.13
C VAL A 106 15.14 -12.57 5.64
N ASP A 107 14.97 -13.84 5.26
CA ASP A 107 14.90 -14.26 3.86
C ASP A 107 13.64 -13.71 3.18
N PHE A 108 12.51 -13.73 3.90
CA PHE A 108 11.27 -13.10 3.43
C PHE A 108 11.47 -11.61 3.10
N PHE A 109 12.10 -10.85 3.99
CA PHE A 109 12.28 -9.41 3.78
C PHE A 109 13.36 -9.09 2.76
N THR A 110 14.44 -9.87 2.69
CA THR A 110 15.51 -9.67 1.68
C THR A 110 15.06 -10.02 0.26
N ALA A 111 14.05 -10.90 0.11
CA ALA A 111 13.43 -11.19 -1.19
C ALA A 111 12.58 -10.03 -1.74
N VAL A 112 12.15 -9.08 -0.89
CA VAL A 112 11.36 -7.94 -1.32
C VAL A 112 12.26 -6.92 -2.04
N PRO A 113 11.96 -6.53 -3.29
CA PRO A 113 12.77 -5.57 -4.02
C PRO A 113 12.94 -4.26 -3.24
N ARG A 114 14.17 -3.78 -3.12
CA ARG A 114 14.60 -2.58 -2.36
C ARG A 114 14.75 -2.78 -0.84
N LEU A 115 14.36 -3.92 -0.28
CA LEU A 115 14.80 -4.34 1.06
C LEU A 115 16.13 -5.10 0.90
N GLY A 116 17.21 -4.37 0.68
CA GLY A 116 18.56 -4.94 0.71
C GLY A 116 19.02 -5.21 2.16
N HIS A 117 20.14 -5.93 2.33
CA HIS A 117 20.75 -6.15 3.64
C HIS A 117 21.06 -4.81 4.34
N TYR A 118 20.45 -4.58 5.50
CA TYR A 118 20.84 -3.48 6.38
C TYR A 118 22.13 -3.90 7.11
N ASN A 119 23.30 -3.57 6.53
CA ASN A 119 24.58 -3.72 7.21
C ASN A 119 24.62 -2.70 8.37
N ARG A 120 24.58 -3.18 9.61
CA ARG A 120 25.17 -2.45 10.73
C ARG A 120 26.69 -2.44 10.49
N ALA A 121 27.24 -1.27 10.23
CA ALA A 121 28.63 -0.98 10.58
C ALA A 121 28.76 -0.91 12.10
#